data_AF-A0A2A4RZJ9-F1
#
_entry.id   AF-A0A2A4RZJ9-F1
#
_cell.length_a   1.000
_cell.length_b   1.000
_cell.length_c   1.000
_cell.angle_alpha   90.00
_cell.angle_beta   90.00
_cell.angle_gamma   90.00
#
_symmetry.space_group_name_H-M   'P 1'
#
loop_
_entity.id
_entity.type
_entity.pdbx_description
1 polymer ?
#
loop_
_entity_poly.entity_id
_entity_poly.type
_entity_poly.pdbx_seq_one_letter_code
_entity_poly.pdbx_strand_id
1 'polypeptide(L)'
;MIVVLIILLYAGMIMNFGQHGSAEDHKRYMEQVISQGRRRCHCGCTKRATHRGMANGVCLTIGCELYVRRWVRDGINARKVGV
;
A
#
# COMPACT_ATOMS: atom_id res chain seq x y z
N MET A 1 6.45 23.66 27.28
CA MET A 1 5.94 24.10 25.95
C MET A 1 6.32 23.12 24.83
N ILE A 2 7.56 22.65 24.74
CA ILE A 2 8.00 21.68 23.70
C ILE A 2 7.22 20.35 23.75
N VAL A 3 6.97 19.79 24.93
CA VAL A 3 6.24 18.51 25.09
C VAL A 3 4.80 18.60 24.59
N VAL A 4 4.10 19.71 24.83
CA VAL A 4 2.73 19.95 24.34
C VAL A 4 2.71 20.07 22.82
N LEU A 5 3.72 20.72 22.23
CA LEU A 5 3.86 20.85 20.79
C LEU A 5 4.07 19.47 20.13
N ILE A 6 4.91 18.62 20.73
CA ILE A 6 5.14 17.24 20.26
C ILE A 6 3.83 16.44 20.31
N ILE A 7 3.09 16.49 21.43
CA ILE A 7 1.82 15.75 21.56
C ILE A 7 0.81 16.18 20.48
N LEU A 8 0.66 17.49 20.24
CA LEU A 8 -0.29 18.00 19.24
C LEU A 8 0.12 17.63 17.79
N LEU A 9 1.41 17.64 17.47
CA LEU A 9 1.90 17.23 16.15
C LEU A 9 1.76 15.72 15.92
N TYR A 10 2.03 14.89 16.92
CA TYR A 10 1.87 13.43 16.82
C TYR A 10 0.40 12.99 16.79
N ALA A 11 -0.49 13.67 17.54
CA ALA A 11 -1.92 13.38 17.54
C ALA A 11 -2.53 13.56 16.14
N GLY A 12 -2.17 14.64 15.43
CA GLY A 12 -2.60 14.87 14.05
C GLY A 12 -2.13 13.77 13.09
N MET A 13 -0.88 13.31 13.20
CA MET A 13 -0.37 12.20 12.39
C MET A 13 -1.12 10.88 12.62
N ILE A 14 -1.39 10.54 13.88
CA ILE A 14 -2.06 9.27 14.23
C ILE A 14 -3.52 9.29 13.80
N MET A 15 -4.21 10.43 13.96
CA MET A 15 -5.62 10.57 13.59
C MET A 15 -5.89 10.47 12.08
N ASN A 16 -4.91 10.83 11.24
CA ASN A 16 -5.04 10.78 9.78
C ASN A 16 -4.67 9.39 9.20
N PHE A 17 -4.16 8.48 10.01
CA PHE A 17 -3.81 7.13 9.57
C PHE A 17 -5.08 6.35 9.20
N GLY A 18 -5.09 5.71 8.03
CA GLY A 18 -6.22 4.90 7.55
C GLY A 18 -7.37 5.70 6.94
N GLN A 19 -7.33 7.03 6.95
CA GLN A 19 -8.36 7.87 6.32
C GLN A 19 -8.09 8.11 4.83
N HIS A 20 -6.83 8.44 4.48
CA HIS A 20 -6.42 8.66 3.11
C HIS A 20 -5.06 8.00 2.86
N GLY A 21 -4.87 7.44 1.66
CA GLY A 21 -3.59 6.87 1.25
C GLY A 21 -3.22 7.38 -0.13
N SER A 22 -2.00 7.89 -0.27
CA SER A 22 -1.42 8.28 -1.56
C SER A 22 -0.16 7.46 -1.79
N ALA A 23 -0.02 6.91 -3.00
CA ALA A 23 1.17 6.15 -3.39
C ALA A 23 2.40 7.05 -3.58
N GLU A 24 2.19 8.36 -3.75
CA GLU A 24 3.22 9.37 -3.95
C GLU A 24 3.67 9.98 -2.63
N ASP A 25 2.71 10.35 -1.77
CA ASP A 25 2.99 11.10 -0.53
C ASP A 25 3.29 10.21 0.68
N HIS A 26 2.87 8.93 0.65
CA HIS A 26 2.99 8.04 1.81
C HIS A 26 3.87 6.83 1.50
N LYS A 27 4.52 6.32 2.56
CA LYS A 27 5.33 5.12 2.48
C LYS A 27 4.46 3.92 2.09
N ARG A 28 4.79 3.32 0.95
CA ARG A 28 4.17 2.09 0.46
C ARG A 28 4.73 0.89 1.20
N TYR A 29 3.86 -0.05 1.56
CA TYR A 29 4.27 -1.32 2.15
C TYR A 29 3.38 -2.46 1.65
N MET A 30 3.89 -3.69 1.75
CA MET A 30 3.17 -4.90 1.38
C MET A 30 2.65 -5.59 2.63
N GLU A 31 1.48 -6.19 2.51
CA GLU A 31 0.93 -7.03 3.58
C GLU A 31 0.28 -8.28 2.98
N GLN A 32 0.51 -9.41 3.64
CA GLN A 32 -0.08 -10.68 3.23
C GLN A 32 -1.54 -10.73 3.69
N VAL A 33 -2.42 -11.21 2.83
CA VAL A 33 -3.85 -11.33 3.10
C VAL A 33 -4.29 -12.75 2.82
N ILE A 34 -5.17 -13.27 3.68
CA ILE A 34 -5.87 -14.51 3.39
C ILE A 34 -6.70 -14.29 2.13
N SER A 35 -6.39 -15.04 1.07
CA SER A 35 -7.03 -14.92 -0.24
C SER A 35 -8.49 -15.42 -0.19
N GLN A 36 -9.37 -14.64 0.43
CA GLN A 36 -10.81 -14.91 0.51
C GLN A 36 -11.56 -14.39 -0.74
N GLY A 37 -10.92 -13.54 -1.55
CA GLY A 37 -11.51 -12.94 -2.73
C GLY A 37 -11.34 -13.76 -4.02
N ARG A 38 -12.21 -13.51 -5.00
CA ARG A 38 -12.09 -14.03 -6.39
C ARG A 38 -11.08 -13.26 -7.26
N ARG A 39 -10.49 -12.19 -6.74
CA ARG A 39 -9.56 -11.31 -7.49
C ARG A 39 -8.29 -12.07 -7.85
N ARG A 40 -7.95 -12.05 -9.14
CA ARG A 40 -6.71 -12.61 -9.69
C ARG A 40 -5.68 -11.51 -9.91
N CYS A 41 -4.40 -11.86 -9.90
CA CYS A 41 -3.33 -10.90 -10.20
C CYS A 41 -3.43 -10.39 -11.64
N HIS A 42 -3.19 -9.09 -11.83
CA HIS A 42 -3.11 -8.44 -13.15
C HIS A 42 -1.72 -8.51 -13.79
N CYS A 43 -0.76 -9.15 -13.12
CA CYS A 43 0.61 -9.32 -13.57
C CYS A 43 0.83 -10.44 -14.60
N GLY A 44 -0.24 -11.05 -15.11
CA GLY A 44 -0.17 -12.19 -16.04
C GLY A 44 -0.04 -13.57 -15.39
N CYS A 45 0.28 -13.66 -14.08
CA CYS A 45 0.41 -14.97 -13.43
C CYS A 45 -0.92 -15.71 -13.19
N THR A 46 -2.07 -15.01 -13.33
CA THR A 46 -3.45 -15.50 -13.12
C THR A 46 -3.75 -16.15 -11.76
N LYS A 47 -2.77 -16.25 -10.85
CA LYS A 47 -2.94 -16.71 -9.47
C LYS A 47 -3.83 -15.76 -8.68
N ARG A 48 -4.41 -16.27 -7.59
CA ARG A 48 -5.20 -15.47 -6.65
C ARG A 48 -4.34 -14.37 -6.04
N ALA A 49 -4.96 -13.22 -5.79
CA ALA A 49 -4.30 -12.10 -5.14
C ALA A 49 -4.13 -12.39 -3.64
N THR A 50 -2.89 -12.59 -3.21
CA THR A 50 -2.51 -12.95 -1.83
C THR A 50 -1.91 -11.79 -1.04
N HIS A 51 -1.57 -10.69 -1.71
CA HIS A 51 -0.90 -9.56 -1.10
C HIS A 51 -1.65 -8.26 -1.40
N ARG A 52 -1.70 -7.36 -0.42
CA ARG A 52 -2.19 -5.98 -0.56
C ARG A 52 -1.03 -5.00 -0.52
N GLY A 53 -1.09 -4.00 -1.40
CA GLY A 53 -0.23 -2.83 -1.38
C GLY A 53 -0.93 -1.73 -0.62
N MET A 54 -0.36 -1.36 0.52
CA MET A 54 -0.92 -0.41 1.46
C MET A 54 -0.11 0.89 1.44
N ALA A 55 -0.78 2.00 1.71
CA ALA A 55 -0.16 3.28 1.99
C ALA A 55 -0.99 3.97 3.08
N ASN A 56 -0.34 4.43 4.15
CA ASN A 56 -1.00 5.09 5.28
C ASN A 56 -2.22 4.32 5.83
N GLY A 57 -2.13 2.99 5.95
CA GLY A 57 -3.26 2.16 6.42
C GLY A 57 -4.34 1.87 5.39
N VAL A 58 -4.28 2.45 4.19
CA VAL A 58 -5.27 2.28 3.12
C VAL A 58 -4.76 1.32 2.05
N CYS A 59 -5.63 0.40 1.61
CA CYS A 59 -5.33 -0.53 0.54
C CYS A 59 -5.50 0.15 -0.82
N LEU A 60 -4.40 0.35 -1.55
CA LEU A 60 -4.41 0.98 -2.88
C LEU A 60 -4.37 -0.04 -4.02
N THR A 61 -3.82 -1.22 -3.77
CA THR A 61 -3.73 -2.28 -4.79
C THR A 61 -3.72 -3.67 -4.17
N ILE A 62 -4.07 -4.68 -4.95
CA ILE A 62 -3.98 -6.09 -4.56
C ILE A 62 -3.41 -6.93 -5.70
N GLY A 63 -2.63 -7.95 -5.40
CA GLY A 63 -2.05 -8.83 -6.42
C GLY A 63 -1.28 -10.00 -5.84
N CYS A 64 -0.47 -10.64 -6.68
CA CYS A 64 0.52 -11.60 -6.20
C CYS A 64 1.67 -10.86 -5.50
N GLU A 65 2.47 -11.60 -4.73
CA GLU A 65 3.64 -11.07 -4.02
C GLU A 65 4.54 -10.22 -4.92
N LEU A 66 4.85 -10.73 -6.12
CA LEU A 66 5.79 -10.11 -7.04
C LEU A 66 5.25 -8.79 -7.62
N TYR A 67 3.96 -8.75 -7.93
CA TYR A 67 3.29 -7.53 -8.40
C TYR A 67 3.29 -6.45 -7.33
N VAL A 68 2.90 -6.80 -6.09
CA VAL A 68 2.85 -5.85 -4.99
C VAL A 68 4.25 -5.37 -4.62
N ARG A 69 5.26 -6.25 -4.64
CA ARG A 69 6.67 -5.84 -4.45
C ARG A 69 7.14 -4.84 -5.50
N ARG A 70 6.84 -5.06 -6.78
CA ARG A 70 7.16 -4.10 -7.86
C ARG A 70 6.45 -2.77 -7.63
N TRP A 71 5.18 -2.79 -7.23
CA TRP A 71 4.45 -1.57 -6.90
C TRP A 71 5.02 -0.82 -5.67
N VAL A 72 5.45 -1.54 -4.63
CA VAL A 72 6.11 -0.93 -3.45
C VAL A 72 7.45 -0.30 -3.84
N ARG A 73 8.25 -0.95 -4.70
CA ARG A 73 9.54 -0.45 -5.16
C ARG A 73 9.40 0.74 -6.12
N ASP A 74 8.64 0.56 -7.21
CA ASP A 74 8.67 1.46 -8.37
C ASP A 74 7.45 2.40 -8.46
N GLY A 75 6.37 2.10 -7.73
CA GLY A 75 5.13 2.90 -7.74
C GLY A 75 4.27 2.65 -8.97
N ILE A 76 3.48 3.65 -9.39
CA ILE A 76 2.60 3.56 -10.58
C ILE A 76 3.40 3.26 -11.86
N ASN A 77 4.68 3.65 -11.89
CA ASN A 77 5.60 3.36 -12.99
C ASN A 77 5.95 1.87 -13.14
N ALA A 78 5.63 1.02 -12.15
CA ALA A 78 5.82 -0.43 -12.22
C ALA A 78 5.09 -1.10 -13.39
N ARG A 79 4.02 -0.48 -13.92
CA ARG A 79 3.23 -1.03 -15.04
C ARG A 79 3.96 -0.95 -16.39
N LYS A 80 4.92 -0.03 -16.55
CA LYS A 80 5.54 0.27 -17.85
C LYS A 80 6.64 -0.72 -18.27
N VAL A 81 7.07 -1.63 -17.39
CA VAL A 81 8.20 -2.54 -17.66
C VAL A 81 7.73 -3.90 -18.21
N GLY A 82 6.79 -3.90 -19.14
CA GLY A 82 6.23 -5.14 -19.65
C GLY A 82 5.36 -5.00 -20.88
N VAL A 83 5.93 -4.47 -21.96
CA VAL A 83 5.85 -5.01 -23.33
C VAL A 83 7.21 -4.79 -23.98
#